data_AF-A0A8E1W961-F1
#
_entry.id   AF-A0A8E1W961-F1
#
_cell.length_a   1.000
_cell.length_b   1.000
_cell.length_c   1.000
_cell.angle_alpha   90.00
_cell.angle_beta   90.00
_cell.angle_gamma   90.00
#
_symmetry.space_group_name_H-M   'P 1'
#
loop_
_entity.id
_entity.type
_entity.pdbx_description
1 polymer ?
#
loop_
_entity_poly.entity_id
_entity_poly.type
_entity_poly.pdbx_seq_one_letter_code
_entity_poly.pdbx_strand_id
1 'polypeptide(L)'
;LWLERPGPPSPVDAMVLERASAAARAVLDRTRGRVVDPASVEVVLDASADERTRLRAAHRLGLGATARAVVTDAVPLVVPPQWTPPERSRVGLGTVVNLVDLPLSGEQARTAFRFTATEDDPGPSVVEYAELGGLAVLADAVGPRTKPVADVHSLENARTAAPWVLPTLVAVAGAPSLRAAANTLVVHHSTLQERLAHAEHLLGWPVRDPAGRLRLQLAIALWRLHRNG
;
A
#
# COMPACT_ATOMS: atom_id res chain seq x y z
N LEU A 1 -22.52 -9.40 -19.38
CA LEU A 1 -22.02 -10.76 -19.69
C LEU A 1 -22.87 -11.29 -20.84
N TRP A 2 -22.28 -11.79 -21.91
CA TRP A 2 -23.00 -12.37 -23.05
C TRP A 2 -22.41 -13.74 -23.41
N LEU A 3 -23.18 -14.58 -24.08
CA LEU A 3 -22.79 -15.94 -24.46
C LEU A 3 -22.70 -16.02 -25.99
N GLU A 4 -21.50 -16.19 -26.53
CA GLU A 4 -21.29 -16.44 -27.97
C GLU A 4 -21.44 -17.92 -28.28
N ARG A 5 -22.27 -18.24 -29.28
CA ARG A 5 -22.56 -19.62 -29.69
C ARG A 5 -23.15 -19.68 -31.10
N PRO A 6 -22.85 -20.74 -31.87
CA PRO A 6 -23.51 -20.99 -33.15
C PRO A 6 -24.90 -21.63 -32.91
N GLY A 7 -25.95 -21.00 -33.42
CA GLY A 7 -27.32 -21.54 -33.42
C GLY A 7 -28.32 -20.78 -32.53
N PRO A 8 -29.62 -21.17 -32.57
CA PRO A 8 -30.68 -20.45 -31.87
C PRO A 8 -30.57 -20.57 -30.33
N PRO A 9 -31.16 -19.61 -29.58
CA PRO A 9 -31.12 -19.60 -28.13
C PRO A 9 -31.85 -20.81 -27.53
N SER A 10 -31.22 -21.45 -26.56
CA SER A 10 -31.77 -22.55 -25.77
C SER A 10 -32.13 -22.10 -24.35
N PRO A 11 -33.14 -22.70 -23.69
CA PRO A 11 -33.41 -22.47 -22.26
C PRO A 11 -32.19 -22.69 -21.35
N VAL A 12 -31.25 -23.55 -21.76
CA VAL A 12 -29.99 -23.79 -21.04
C VAL A 12 -29.11 -22.54 -21.04
N ASP A 13 -29.18 -21.70 -22.07
CA ASP A 13 -28.33 -20.51 -22.22
C ASP A 13 -28.70 -19.43 -21.21
N ALA A 14 -30.01 -19.28 -20.98
CA ALA A 14 -30.53 -18.40 -19.95
C ALA A 14 -30.04 -18.84 -18.56
N MET A 15 -30.10 -20.14 -18.26
CA MET A 15 -29.61 -20.69 -17.00
C MET A 15 -28.08 -20.52 -16.86
N VAL A 16 -27.31 -20.72 -17.94
CA VAL A 16 -25.86 -20.55 -17.94
C VAL A 16 -25.49 -19.08 -17.71
N LEU A 17 -26.15 -18.15 -18.40
CA LEU A 17 -25.93 -16.71 -18.20
C LEU A 17 -26.34 -16.26 -16.80
N GLU A 18 -27.44 -16.77 -16.27
CA GLU A 18 -27.88 -16.49 -14.90
C GLU A 18 -26.85 -16.97 -13.87
N ARG A 19 -26.39 -18.23 -13.98
CA ARG A 19 -25.38 -18.79 -13.07
C ARG A 19 -24.02 -18.12 -13.23
N ALA A 20 -23.60 -17.81 -14.45
CA ALA A 20 -22.36 -17.09 -14.71
C ALA A 20 -22.41 -15.66 -14.15
N SER A 21 -23.55 -14.98 -14.28
CA SER A 21 -23.78 -13.65 -13.69
C SER A 21 -23.77 -13.70 -12.16
N ALA A 22 -24.41 -14.70 -11.55
CA ALA A 22 -24.41 -14.91 -10.11
C ALA A 22 -22.99 -15.23 -9.58
N ALA A 23 -22.24 -16.09 -10.27
CA ALA A 23 -20.86 -16.40 -9.91
C ALA A 23 -19.93 -15.19 -10.08
N ALA A 24 -20.07 -14.45 -11.18
CA ALA A 24 -19.33 -13.21 -11.42
C ALA A 24 -19.63 -12.17 -10.34
N ARG A 25 -20.90 -11.98 -9.96
CA ARG A 25 -21.29 -11.12 -8.83
C ARG A 25 -20.67 -11.59 -7.52
N ALA A 26 -20.74 -12.87 -7.19
CA ALA A 26 -20.15 -13.37 -5.95
C ALA A 26 -18.62 -13.18 -5.88
N VAL A 27 -17.92 -13.32 -7.02
CA VAL A 27 -16.48 -13.05 -7.11
C VAL A 27 -16.20 -11.55 -7.04
N LEU A 28 -16.98 -10.72 -7.74
CA LEU A 28 -16.86 -9.27 -7.71
C LEU A 28 -17.19 -8.69 -6.33
N ASP A 29 -18.23 -9.16 -5.66
CA ASP A 29 -18.59 -8.75 -4.30
C ASP A 29 -17.52 -9.16 -3.29
N ARG A 30 -16.84 -10.29 -3.51
CA ARG A 30 -15.70 -10.74 -2.69
C ARG A 30 -14.44 -9.91 -2.91
N THR A 31 -14.19 -9.50 -4.15
CA THR A 31 -12.95 -8.79 -4.54
C THR A 31 -13.08 -7.26 -4.48
N ARG A 32 -14.28 -6.72 -4.68
CA ARG A 32 -14.57 -5.27 -4.68
C ARG A 32 -15.30 -4.79 -3.42
N GLY A 33 -15.66 -5.70 -2.51
CA GLY A 33 -16.69 -5.44 -1.51
C GLY A 33 -18.06 -5.33 -2.19
N ARG A 34 -19.15 -5.55 -1.45
CA ARG A 34 -20.51 -5.09 -1.86
C ARG A 34 -20.40 -3.68 -2.43
N VAL A 35 -21.26 -3.26 -3.37
CA VAL A 35 -21.36 -1.83 -3.75
C VAL A 35 -21.56 -1.02 -2.48
N VAL A 36 -20.45 -0.48 -1.98
CA VAL A 36 -20.37 0.16 -0.68
C VAL A 36 -20.94 1.55 -0.90
N ASP A 37 -21.94 1.94 -0.13
CA ASP A 37 -22.39 3.33 -0.12
C ASP A 37 -21.21 4.21 0.34
N PRO A 38 -20.58 5.00 -0.55
CA PRO A 38 -19.37 5.76 -0.21
C PRO A 38 -19.64 6.74 0.94
N ALA A 39 -20.86 7.29 1.01
CA ALA A 39 -21.27 8.17 2.09
C ALA A 39 -21.27 7.44 3.44
N SER A 40 -21.68 6.17 3.48
CA SER A 40 -21.61 5.38 4.72
C SER A 40 -20.17 5.06 5.12
N VAL A 41 -19.24 4.89 4.17
CA VAL A 41 -17.79 4.75 4.49
C VAL A 41 -17.25 6.03 5.08
N GLU A 42 -17.54 7.17 4.45
CA GLU A 42 -17.12 8.49 4.94
C GLU A 42 -17.61 8.73 6.37
N VAL A 43 -18.89 8.48 6.64
CA VAL A 43 -19.48 8.62 7.98
C VAL A 43 -18.85 7.69 9.00
N VAL A 44 -18.56 6.43 8.65
CA VAL A 44 -17.93 5.47 9.58
C VAL A 44 -16.51 5.89 9.97
N LEU A 45 -15.77 6.51 9.05
CA LEU A 45 -14.39 6.93 9.25
C LEU A 45 -14.25 8.36 9.80
N ASP A 46 -15.34 9.13 9.86
CA ASP A 46 -15.34 10.50 10.37
C ASP A 46 -15.36 10.53 11.91
N ALA A 47 -14.23 10.88 12.53
CA ALA A 47 -14.11 10.98 13.99
C ALA A 47 -15.02 12.08 14.60
N SER A 48 -15.46 13.06 13.81
CA SER A 48 -16.31 14.16 14.27
C SER A 48 -17.80 13.81 14.30
N ALA A 49 -18.23 12.79 13.54
CA ALA A 49 -19.61 12.30 13.54
C ALA A 49 -19.94 11.62 14.87
N ASP A 50 -21.19 11.69 15.31
CA ASP A 50 -21.61 11.03 16.56
C ASP A 50 -21.53 9.49 16.44
N GLU A 51 -21.16 8.82 17.54
CA GLU A 51 -20.94 7.38 17.55
C GLU A 51 -22.15 6.57 17.07
N ARG A 52 -23.37 6.99 17.43
CA ARG A 52 -24.59 6.27 17.02
C ARG A 52 -24.78 6.34 15.51
N THR A 53 -24.51 7.49 14.89
CA THR A 53 -24.54 7.66 13.44
C THR A 53 -23.46 6.83 12.75
N ARG A 54 -22.25 6.78 13.28
CA ARG A 54 -21.18 5.90 12.76
C ARG A 54 -21.56 4.43 12.86
N LEU A 55 -22.08 3.97 14.00
CA LEU A 55 -22.51 2.59 14.17
C LEU A 55 -23.67 2.23 13.24
N ARG A 56 -24.64 3.12 13.03
CA ARG A 56 -25.71 2.90 12.03
C ARG A 56 -25.15 2.77 10.62
N ALA A 57 -24.17 3.59 10.25
CA ALA A 57 -23.48 3.48 8.98
C ALA A 57 -22.73 2.15 8.87
N ALA A 58 -22.01 1.72 9.91
CA ALA A 58 -21.35 0.42 9.95
C ALA A 58 -22.32 -0.76 9.80
N HIS A 59 -23.53 -0.67 10.38
CA HIS A 59 -24.59 -1.67 10.19
C HIS A 59 -25.11 -1.69 8.75
N ARG A 60 -25.28 -0.52 8.09
CA ARG A 60 -25.65 -0.46 6.66
C ARG A 60 -24.59 -1.09 5.76
N LEU A 61 -23.32 -0.95 6.13
CA LEU A 61 -22.20 -1.60 5.45
C LEU A 61 -22.13 -3.11 5.71
N GLY A 62 -22.90 -3.64 6.68
CA GLY A 62 -22.90 -5.06 7.03
C GLY A 62 -21.61 -5.52 7.68
N LEU A 63 -20.92 -4.64 8.40
CA LEU A 63 -19.66 -4.96 9.08
C LEU A 63 -19.90 -5.90 10.26
N GLY A 64 -18.94 -6.79 10.51
CA GLY A 64 -18.92 -7.65 11.69
C GLY A 64 -18.51 -6.89 12.96
N ALA A 65 -18.24 -7.61 14.06
CA ALA A 65 -17.82 -7.00 15.33
C ALA A 65 -16.52 -6.16 15.20
N THR A 66 -15.62 -6.60 14.31
CA THR A 66 -14.35 -5.95 14.03
C THR A 66 -14.18 -5.73 12.53
N ALA A 67 -13.52 -4.64 12.17
CA ALA A 67 -13.17 -4.31 10.79
C ALA A 67 -11.87 -3.50 10.76
N ARG A 68 -11.33 -3.25 9.57
CA ARG A 68 -10.22 -2.32 9.37
C ARG A 68 -10.52 -1.38 8.21
N ALA A 69 -10.03 -0.15 8.31
CA ALA A 69 -10.03 0.79 7.20
C ALA A 69 -8.86 0.53 6.26
N VAL A 70 -9.09 0.83 4.98
CA VAL A 70 -8.15 0.64 3.89
C VAL A 70 -8.16 1.89 3.04
N VAL A 71 -6.98 2.39 2.67
CA VAL A 71 -6.83 3.49 1.72
C VAL A 71 -6.18 2.96 0.44
N THR A 72 -6.78 3.32 -0.69
CA THR A 72 -6.32 2.96 -2.05
C THR A 72 -6.16 4.24 -2.87
N ASP A 73 -5.63 4.14 -4.09
CA ASP A 73 -5.56 5.29 -5.01
C ASP A 73 -6.94 5.87 -5.40
N ALA A 74 -8.02 5.08 -5.27
CA ALA A 74 -9.36 5.50 -5.68
C ALA A 74 -10.17 6.11 -4.53
N VAL A 75 -10.53 5.28 -3.56
CA VAL A 75 -11.39 5.66 -2.41
C VAL A 75 -10.99 4.88 -1.16
N PRO A 76 -11.25 5.42 0.04
CA PRO A 76 -11.18 4.64 1.27
C PRO A 76 -12.25 3.55 1.28
N LEU A 77 -11.94 2.42 1.92
CA LEU A 77 -12.82 1.28 2.11
C LEU A 77 -12.79 0.84 3.57
N VAL A 78 -13.85 0.17 4.02
CA VAL A 78 -13.85 -0.58 5.29
C VAL A 78 -14.08 -2.04 4.97
N VAL A 79 -13.17 -2.89 5.44
CA VAL A 79 -13.11 -4.30 5.05
C VAL A 79 -13.04 -5.18 6.30
N PRO A 80 -13.48 -6.45 6.21
CA PRO A 80 -13.32 -7.39 7.30
C PRO A 80 -11.83 -7.76 7.52
N PRO A 81 -11.44 -8.27 8.70
CA PRO A 81 -10.05 -8.53 9.06
C PRO A 81 -9.28 -9.44 8.08
N GLN A 82 -9.97 -10.40 7.47
CA GLN A 82 -9.42 -11.37 6.54
C GLN A 82 -9.32 -10.87 5.08
N TRP A 83 -9.69 -9.62 4.81
CA TRP A 83 -9.61 -9.08 3.46
C TRP A 83 -8.15 -8.97 3.01
N THR A 84 -7.91 -9.36 1.76
CA THR A 84 -6.60 -9.30 1.13
C THR A 84 -6.60 -8.30 -0.03
N PRO A 85 -5.54 -7.50 -0.18
CA PRO A 85 -5.45 -6.53 -1.26
C PRO A 85 -5.41 -7.20 -2.64
N PRO A 86 -6.07 -6.61 -3.66
CA PRO A 86 -5.94 -7.07 -5.04
C PRO A 86 -4.48 -7.02 -5.52
N GLU A 87 -4.14 -7.90 -6.45
CA GLU A 87 -2.83 -7.86 -7.09
C GLU A 87 -2.56 -6.48 -7.72
N ARG A 88 -1.31 -6.00 -7.55
CA ARG A 88 -0.83 -4.73 -8.12
C ARG A 88 -1.59 -3.48 -7.67
N SER A 89 -2.23 -3.52 -6.50
CA SER A 89 -2.84 -2.34 -5.88
C SER A 89 -1.90 -1.66 -4.89
N ARG A 90 -1.99 -0.33 -4.77
CA ARG A 90 -1.37 0.44 -3.69
C ARG A 90 -2.35 0.57 -2.55
N VAL A 91 -1.95 0.10 -1.37
CA VAL A 91 -2.87 -0.06 -0.25
C VAL A 91 -2.20 0.29 1.08
N GLY A 92 -2.80 1.23 1.80
CA GLY A 92 -2.51 1.50 3.20
C GLY A 92 -3.54 0.81 4.09
N LEU A 93 -3.08 0.00 5.04
CA LEU A 93 -3.95 -0.80 5.90
C LEU A 93 -3.88 -0.28 7.34
N GLY A 94 -5.02 0.16 7.88
CA GLY A 94 -5.16 0.49 9.30
C GLY A 94 -5.24 -0.77 10.16
N THR A 95 -5.16 -0.65 11.49
CA THR A 95 -5.28 -1.83 12.38
C THR A 95 -6.69 -2.41 12.39
N VAL A 96 -6.82 -3.69 12.77
CA VAL A 96 -8.14 -4.31 13.00
C VAL A 96 -8.67 -3.82 14.34
N VAL A 97 -9.85 -3.22 14.33
CA VAL A 97 -10.45 -2.56 15.48
C VAL A 97 -11.94 -2.88 15.62
N ASN A 98 -12.51 -2.54 16.78
CA ASN A 98 -13.96 -2.53 16.95
C ASN A 98 -14.59 -1.41 16.10
N LEU A 99 -15.89 -1.55 15.79
CA LEU A 99 -16.58 -0.58 14.93
C LEU A 99 -16.53 0.87 15.43
N VAL A 100 -16.47 1.09 16.75
CA VAL A 100 -16.40 2.43 17.35
C VAL A 100 -15.08 3.15 17.06
N ASP A 101 -14.00 2.38 16.85
CA ASP A 101 -12.63 2.85 16.67
C ASP A 101 -12.22 2.91 15.18
N LEU A 102 -13.16 2.69 14.26
CA LEU A 102 -12.88 2.76 12.82
C LEU A 102 -12.30 4.09 12.33
N PRO A 103 -12.63 5.27 12.91
CA PRO A 103 -11.94 6.51 12.57
C PRO A 103 -10.43 6.44 12.81
N LEU A 104 -9.99 5.87 13.94
CA LEU A 104 -8.56 5.67 14.23
C LEU A 104 -7.93 4.75 13.18
N SER A 105 -8.59 3.62 12.84
CA SER A 105 -8.11 2.77 11.76
C SER A 105 -8.04 3.53 10.42
N GLY A 106 -8.94 4.47 10.16
CA GLY A 106 -8.94 5.31 8.96
C GLY A 106 -7.72 6.23 8.90
N GLU A 107 -7.38 6.90 9.99
CA GLU A 107 -6.17 7.72 10.10
C GLU A 107 -4.90 6.88 9.91
N GLN A 108 -4.85 5.73 10.58
CA GLN A 108 -3.75 4.77 10.44
C GLN A 108 -3.57 4.29 8.99
N ALA A 109 -4.67 3.97 8.29
CA ALA A 109 -4.65 3.55 6.90
C ALA A 109 -4.12 4.65 5.97
N ARG A 110 -4.50 5.92 6.21
CA ARG A 110 -3.95 7.08 5.49
C ARG A 110 -2.46 7.22 5.74
N THR A 111 -2.01 7.13 6.99
CA THR A 111 -0.58 7.18 7.33
C THR A 111 0.21 6.04 6.67
N ALA A 112 -0.31 4.82 6.70
CA ALA A 112 0.32 3.68 6.02
C ALA A 112 0.38 3.86 4.51
N PHE A 113 -0.67 4.38 3.89
CA PHE A 113 -0.71 4.64 2.45
C PHE A 113 0.42 5.57 1.99
N ARG A 114 0.83 6.53 2.82
CA ARG A 114 1.92 7.47 2.51
C ARG A 114 3.29 6.79 2.38
N PHE A 115 3.47 5.58 2.91
CA PHE A 115 4.69 4.78 2.75
C PHE A 115 4.64 3.80 1.58
N THR A 116 3.54 3.75 0.82
CA THR A 116 3.42 2.85 -0.33
C THR A 116 4.26 3.32 -1.51
N ALA A 117 4.83 2.36 -2.23
CA ALA A 117 5.54 2.60 -3.46
C ALA A 117 4.61 3.06 -4.59
N THR A 118 5.05 4.04 -5.37
CA THR A 118 4.44 4.48 -6.64
C THR A 118 5.01 3.69 -7.83
N GLU A 119 4.54 3.92 -9.06
CA GLU A 119 4.96 3.16 -10.27
C GLU A 119 6.48 3.04 -10.45
N ASP A 120 7.25 4.12 -10.22
CA ASP A 120 8.72 4.12 -10.35
C ASP A 120 9.47 3.67 -9.08
N ASP A 121 8.76 3.26 -8.03
CA ASP A 121 9.33 2.83 -6.75
C ASP A 121 9.22 1.30 -6.62
N PRO A 122 10.33 0.56 -6.49
CA PRO A 122 10.32 -0.89 -6.30
C PRO A 122 10.00 -1.32 -4.86
N GLY A 123 9.48 -0.41 -4.03
CA GLY A 123 9.09 -0.65 -2.66
C GLY A 123 7.77 -1.40 -2.45
N PRO A 124 7.29 -1.47 -1.21
CA PRO A 124 6.04 -2.16 -0.89
C PRO A 124 4.83 -1.39 -1.44
N SER A 125 3.99 -2.04 -2.24
CA SER A 125 2.71 -1.46 -2.66
C SER A 125 1.65 -1.58 -1.56
N VAL A 126 1.80 -2.52 -0.63
CA VAL A 126 0.91 -2.72 0.52
C VAL A 126 1.69 -2.42 1.79
N VAL A 127 1.16 -1.53 2.63
CA VAL A 127 1.77 -1.17 3.90
C VAL A 127 0.75 -1.30 5.02
N GLU A 128 1.13 -2.01 6.09
CA GLU A 128 0.33 -2.14 7.30
C GLU A 128 0.80 -1.17 8.38
N TYR A 129 -0.14 -0.40 8.94
CA TYR A 129 0.19 0.54 10.01
C TYR A 129 0.83 -0.13 11.22
N ALA A 130 0.39 -1.35 11.55
CA ALA A 130 0.91 -2.13 12.68
C ALA A 130 2.43 -2.40 12.57
N GLU A 131 2.96 -2.48 11.34
CA GLU A 131 4.37 -2.77 11.06
C GLU A 131 5.25 -1.51 10.99
N LEU A 132 4.66 -0.30 11.05
CA LEU A 132 5.42 0.95 10.91
C LEU A 132 6.24 1.28 12.15
N GLY A 133 5.73 0.97 13.35
CA GLY A 133 6.36 1.38 14.61
C GLY A 133 6.73 2.87 14.61
N GLY A 134 8.02 3.18 14.81
CA GLY A 134 8.53 4.56 14.83
C GLY A 134 8.41 5.31 13.49
N LEU A 135 8.23 4.62 12.36
CA LEU A 135 7.98 5.28 11.08
C LEU A 135 6.64 6.04 11.08
N ALA A 136 5.64 5.59 11.84
CA ALA A 136 4.37 6.29 11.95
C ALA A 136 4.56 7.72 12.53
N VAL A 137 5.46 7.88 13.51
CA VAL A 137 5.79 9.19 14.11
C VAL A 137 6.46 10.13 13.08
N LEU A 138 7.28 9.58 12.17
CA LEU A 138 7.89 10.37 11.10
C LEU A 138 6.83 10.91 10.12
N ALA A 139 5.76 10.15 9.87
CA ALA A 139 4.68 10.59 9.00
C ALA A 139 3.94 11.82 9.56
N ASP A 140 3.80 11.92 10.88
CA ASP A 140 3.18 13.08 11.52
C ASP A 140 4.07 14.33 11.44
N ALA A 141 5.39 14.14 11.49
CA ALA A 141 6.36 15.23 11.44
C ALA A 141 6.66 15.73 10.02
N VAL A 142 6.45 14.90 8.99
CA VAL A 142 6.89 15.16 7.62
C VAL A 142 5.70 15.09 6.68
N GLY A 143 5.40 16.17 5.98
CA GLY A 143 4.38 16.25 4.93
C GLY A 143 4.94 16.74 3.59
N PRO A 144 4.12 16.84 2.53
CA PRO A 144 4.55 17.30 1.20
C PRO A 144 5.16 18.71 1.20
N ARG A 145 4.75 19.53 2.17
CA ARG A 145 5.23 20.93 2.32
C ARG A 145 6.46 21.05 3.23
N THR A 146 6.86 19.97 3.90
CA THR A 146 8.08 19.97 4.71
C THR A 146 9.28 20.04 3.79
N LYS A 147 10.30 20.82 4.15
CA LYS A 147 11.53 20.94 3.35
C LYS A 147 12.29 19.59 3.40
N PRO A 148 12.64 18.98 2.25
CA PRO A 148 13.43 17.75 2.25
C PRO A 148 14.81 17.97 2.89
N VAL A 149 15.24 16.97 3.66
CA VAL A 149 16.60 16.93 4.21
C VAL A 149 17.62 16.57 3.12
N ALA A 150 18.91 16.84 3.39
CA ALA A 150 19.99 16.57 2.43
C ALA A 150 19.97 15.13 1.89
N ASP A 151 19.68 14.15 2.75
CA ASP A 151 19.64 12.73 2.38
C ASP A 151 18.57 12.42 1.32
N VAL A 152 17.41 13.08 1.40
CA VAL A 152 16.34 12.94 0.41
C VAL A 152 16.77 13.54 -0.92
N HIS A 153 17.46 14.69 -0.90
CA HIS A 153 18.03 15.29 -2.11
C HIS A 153 19.11 14.40 -2.75
N SER A 154 20.02 13.85 -1.95
CA SER A 154 21.03 12.89 -2.44
C SER A 154 20.39 11.64 -3.03
N LEU A 155 19.34 11.10 -2.40
CA LEU A 155 18.61 9.95 -2.91
C LEU A 155 17.92 10.25 -4.25
N GLU A 156 17.24 11.40 -4.36
CA GLU A 156 16.59 11.83 -5.61
C GLU A 156 17.61 11.99 -6.73
N ASN A 157 18.74 12.68 -6.47
CA ASN A 157 19.81 12.84 -7.43
C ASN A 157 20.38 11.47 -7.87
N ALA A 158 20.70 10.60 -6.92
CA ALA A 158 21.25 9.28 -7.20
C ALA A 158 20.29 8.42 -8.04
N ARG A 159 18.98 8.45 -7.74
CA ARG A 159 17.97 7.71 -8.51
C ARG A 159 17.94 8.12 -9.99
N THR A 160 18.13 9.40 -10.28
CA THR A 160 18.12 9.89 -11.67
C THR A 160 19.39 9.53 -12.45
N ALA A 161 20.48 9.17 -11.77
CA ALA A 161 21.76 8.85 -12.41
C ALA A 161 21.71 7.56 -13.23
N ALA A 162 20.99 6.53 -12.76
CA ALA A 162 20.75 5.32 -13.55
C ALA A 162 19.51 4.53 -13.07
N PRO A 163 18.80 3.81 -13.96
CA PRO A 163 17.58 3.07 -13.62
C PRO A 163 17.75 1.99 -12.54
N TRP A 164 18.97 1.46 -12.37
CA TRP A 164 19.25 0.40 -11.39
C TRP A 164 19.47 0.93 -9.97
N VAL A 165 19.68 2.25 -9.77
CA VAL A 165 20.10 2.82 -8.49
C VAL A 165 19.03 2.63 -7.42
N LEU A 166 17.81 3.13 -7.65
CA LEU A 166 16.74 3.01 -6.66
C LEU A 166 16.35 1.55 -6.36
N PRO A 167 16.17 0.65 -7.35
CA PRO A 167 15.98 -0.78 -7.07
C PRO A 167 17.07 -1.38 -6.20
N THR A 168 18.34 -1.03 -6.47
CA THR A 168 19.47 -1.53 -5.69
C THR A 168 19.41 -1.02 -4.25
N LEU A 169 19.16 0.27 -4.05
CA LEU A 169 19.08 0.88 -2.73
C LEU A 169 17.90 0.36 -1.91
N VAL A 170 16.71 0.23 -2.51
CA VAL A 170 15.52 -0.32 -1.85
C VAL A 170 15.75 -1.77 -1.44
N ALA A 171 16.31 -2.60 -2.34
CA ALA A 171 16.62 -4.00 -2.03
C ALA A 171 17.64 -4.12 -0.88
N VAL A 172 18.70 -3.32 -0.90
CA VAL A 172 19.73 -3.32 0.16
C VAL A 172 19.18 -2.80 1.48
N ALA A 173 18.33 -1.78 1.45
CA ALA A 173 17.70 -1.23 2.65
C ALA A 173 16.83 -2.29 3.36
N GLY A 174 16.07 -3.10 2.61
CA GLY A 174 15.15 -4.10 3.18
C GLY A 174 15.74 -5.49 3.45
N ALA A 175 16.80 -5.92 2.75
CA ALA A 175 17.23 -7.33 2.78
C ALA A 175 18.12 -7.69 3.98
N PRO A 176 17.97 -8.84 4.65
CA PRO A 176 18.79 -9.20 5.82
C PRO A 176 20.30 -9.32 5.54
N SER A 177 20.69 -9.43 4.27
CA SER A 177 22.08 -9.41 3.83
C SER A 177 22.20 -8.92 2.39
N LEU A 178 23.42 -8.55 1.96
CA LEU A 178 23.70 -8.23 0.56
C LEU A 178 23.44 -9.42 -0.38
N ARG A 179 23.62 -10.65 0.09
CA ARG A 179 23.29 -11.85 -0.70
C ARG A 179 21.78 -11.96 -0.93
N ALA A 180 20.98 -11.68 0.10
CA ALA A 180 19.53 -11.66 -0.04
C ALA A 180 19.09 -10.53 -1.01
N ALA A 181 19.68 -9.33 -0.92
CA ALA A 181 19.42 -8.24 -1.87
C ALA A 181 19.76 -8.62 -3.31
N ALA A 182 20.93 -9.26 -3.54
CA ALA A 182 21.35 -9.72 -4.86
C ALA A 182 20.36 -10.73 -5.47
N ASN A 183 19.86 -11.66 -4.64
CA ASN A 183 18.85 -12.63 -5.05
C ASN A 183 17.52 -11.95 -5.42
N THR A 184 17.06 -10.98 -4.62
CA THR A 184 15.84 -10.19 -4.92
C THR A 184 15.96 -9.46 -6.25
N LEU A 185 17.14 -8.91 -6.56
CA LEU A 185 17.41 -8.19 -7.80
C LEU A 185 17.77 -9.10 -8.98
N VAL A 186 17.92 -10.42 -8.74
CA VAL A 186 18.38 -11.40 -9.73
C VAL A 186 19.71 -10.97 -10.38
N VAL A 187 20.68 -10.54 -9.56
CA VAL A 187 22.03 -10.17 -10.00
C VAL A 187 23.11 -10.97 -9.28
N HIS A 188 24.29 -11.08 -9.91
CA HIS A 188 25.46 -11.64 -9.26
C HIS A 188 25.95 -10.74 -8.12
N HIS A 189 26.55 -11.36 -7.10
CA HIS A 189 27.04 -10.63 -5.93
C HIS A 189 28.11 -9.58 -6.28
N SER A 190 29.01 -9.88 -7.23
CA SER A 190 30.01 -8.92 -7.73
C SER A 190 29.37 -7.68 -8.36
N THR A 191 28.36 -7.87 -9.21
CA THR A 191 27.59 -6.77 -9.81
C THR A 191 26.89 -5.92 -8.75
N LEU A 192 26.33 -6.55 -7.71
CA LEU A 192 25.73 -5.78 -6.60
C LEU A 192 26.78 -4.93 -5.87
N GLN A 193 27.96 -5.47 -5.62
CA GLN A 193 29.04 -4.73 -4.95
C GLN A 193 29.53 -3.52 -5.76
N GLU A 194 29.65 -3.67 -7.09
CA GLU A 194 29.99 -2.57 -8.01
C GLU A 194 28.90 -1.49 -8.03
N ARG A 195 27.63 -1.90 -8.16
CA ARG A 195 26.49 -0.99 -8.09
C ARG A 195 26.45 -0.23 -6.77
N LEU A 196 26.75 -0.91 -5.65
CA LEU A 196 26.80 -0.28 -4.34
C LEU A 196 27.93 0.73 -4.23
N ALA A 197 29.13 0.42 -4.72
CA ALA A 197 30.25 1.37 -4.70
C ALA A 197 29.91 2.66 -5.46
N HIS A 198 29.27 2.53 -6.63
CA HIS A 198 28.81 3.67 -7.40
C HIS A 198 27.67 4.42 -6.68
N ALA A 199 26.67 3.71 -6.13
CA ALA A 199 25.58 4.34 -5.39
C ALA A 199 26.08 5.11 -4.16
N GLU A 200 27.05 4.57 -3.41
CA GLU A 200 27.67 5.24 -2.26
C GLU A 200 28.38 6.54 -2.67
N HIS A 201 29.02 6.57 -3.84
CA HIS A 201 29.61 7.79 -4.39
C HIS A 201 28.55 8.85 -4.72
N LEU A 202 27.41 8.45 -5.29
CA LEU A 202 26.30 9.34 -5.61
C LEU A 202 25.59 9.87 -4.36
N LEU A 203 25.40 9.02 -3.35
CA LEU A 203 24.75 9.40 -2.10
C LEU A 203 25.65 10.28 -1.22
N GLY A 204 26.95 9.98 -1.19
CA GLY A 204 27.92 10.64 -0.32
C GLY A 204 28.03 10.00 1.07
N TRP A 205 27.48 8.80 1.28
CA TRP A 205 27.66 8.01 2.52
C TRP A 205 27.69 6.51 2.22
N PRO A 206 28.35 5.70 3.08
CA PRO A 206 28.35 4.23 2.94
C PRO A 206 26.97 3.65 3.24
N VAL A 207 26.57 2.58 2.55
CA VAL A 207 25.27 1.89 2.80
C VAL A 207 25.46 0.42 3.21
N ARG A 208 26.71 -0.02 3.34
CA ARG A 208 27.08 -1.39 3.73
C ARG A 208 27.13 -1.56 5.25
N ASP A 209 27.45 -0.50 5.98
CA ASP A 209 27.46 -0.54 7.44
C ASP A 209 26.06 -0.30 8.03
N PRO A 210 25.81 -0.72 9.29
CA PRO A 210 24.50 -0.60 9.91
C PRO A 210 23.97 0.85 10.00
N ALA A 211 24.83 1.82 10.26
CA ALA A 211 24.42 3.22 10.46
C ALA A 211 24.03 3.88 9.13
N GLY A 212 24.85 3.68 8.11
CA GLY A 212 24.61 4.15 6.76
C GLY A 212 23.40 3.48 6.12
N ARG A 213 23.16 2.20 6.45
CA ARG A 213 21.96 1.48 6.03
C ARG A 213 20.68 1.99 6.72
N LEU A 214 20.73 2.28 8.03
CA LEU A 214 19.61 2.92 8.73
C LEU A 214 19.32 4.30 8.12
N ARG A 215 20.36 5.09 7.85
CA ARG A 215 20.23 6.38 7.17
C ARG A 215 19.57 6.24 5.81
N LEU A 216 19.94 5.22 5.02
CA LEU A 216 19.29 4.92 3.74
C LEU A 216 17.80 4.55 3.91
N GLN A 217 17.46 3.71 4.89
CA GLN A 217 16.07 3.36 5.19
C GLN A 217 15.23 4.60 5.52
N LEU A 218 15.76 5.50 6.35
CA LEU A 218 15.11 6.77 6.69
C LEU A 218 14.98 7.69 5.48
N ALA A 219 16.03 7.80 4.65
CA ALA A 219 15.99 8.62 3.43
C ALA A 219 14.88 8.14 2.47
N ILE A 220 14.75 6.82 2.26
CA ILE A 220 13.68 6.23 1.44
C ILE A 220 12.30 6.48 2.04
N ALA A 221 12.16 6.30 3.37
CA ALA A 221 10.89 6.54 4.07
C ALA A 221 10.45 8.00 3.95
N LEU A 222 11.36 8.95 4.20
CA LEU A 222 11.12 10.39 4.04
C LEU A 222 10.79 10.73 2.59
N TRP A 223 11.52 10.19 1.63
CA TRP A 223 11.27 10.41 0.21
C TRP A 223 9.84 10.01 -0.19
N ARG A 224 9.34 8.86 0.27
CA ARG A 224 7.94 8.44 0.06
C ARG A 224 6.95 9.39 0.71
N LEU A 225 7.21 9.81 1.95
CA LEU A 225 6.34 10.74 2.69
C LEU A 225 6.18 12.11 2.01
N HIS A 226 7.22 12.61 1.32
CA HIS A 226 7.14 13.85 0.54
C HIS A 226 6.32 13.67 -0.75
N ARG A 227 6.34 12.48 -1.36
CA ARG A 227 5.66 12.19 -2.63
C ARG A 227 4.19 11.80 -2.48
N ASN A 228 3.85 11.13 -1.37
CA ASN A 228 2.54 10.51 -1.18
C ASN A 228 1.63 11.25 -0.18
N GLY A 229 1.97 12.47 0.24
CA GLY A 229 1.17 13.21 1.22
C GLY A 229 0.14 14.14 0.61
#